data_AF-A0AA41U4H2-F1
#
_entry.id   AF-A0AA41U4H2-F1
#
_cell.length_a   1.000
_cell.length_b   1.000
_cell.length_c   1.000
_cell.angle_alpha   90.00
_cell.angle_beta   90.00
_cell.angle_gamma   90.00
#
_symmetry.space_group_name_H-M   'P 1'
#
loop_
_entity.id
_entity.type
_entity.pdbx_description
1 polymer ?
#
loop_
_entity_poly.entity_id
_entity_poly.type
_entity_poly.pdbx_seq_one_letter_code
_entity_poly.pdbx_strand_id
1 'polypeptide(L)'
;MTTGPDLLSLNIVCPPPGEGGIEVRPIVNGRDLLAEAVPPRRDPWYLGVGPRYLLDHDGPLRAAVTPHEVRIGWSGCGVEECCGALYMTVSRDGDQVVWAQWRDLENPNVDLPELRFAVGQYETEVRRAEQDRSWEWPSGTVARLLEAGLRRREDWLVRWECELEAVWASRQEPDRIQVLLRHPAGRADTELPWLQFGMNLPITTDAPSDQAERLEARLTSGDPRATAEVWGGSHHAEQLGYPWPPVYPWSK
;
A
#
# COMPACT_ATOMS: atom_id res chain seq x y z
N MET A 1 32.64 -2.02 -14.73
CA MET A 1 31.78 -3.13 -14.26
C MET A 1 32.29 -3.50 -12.88
N THR A 2 31.62 -3.00 -11.84
CA THR A 2 31.91 -3.35 -10.45
C THR A 2 31.59 -4.83 -10.25
N THR A 3 32.60 -5.63 -9.91
CA THR A 3 32.53 -7.09 -9.76
C THR A 3 31.97 -7.54 -8.40
N GLY A 4 31.50 -6.61 -7.57
CA GLY A 4 30.90 -6.88 -6.27
C GLY A 4 29.38 -6.77 -6.30
N PRO A 5 28.67 -7.32 -5.30
CA PRO A 5 27.23 -7.16 -5.17
C PRO A 5 26.87 -5.68 -5.03
N ASP A 6 25.72 -5.31 -5.59
CA ASP A 6 25.11 -4.00 -5.43
C ASP A 6 24.74 -3.76 -3.97
N LEU A 7 24.74 -2.50 -3.56
CA LEU A 7 24.36 -2.05 -2.22
C LEU A 7 23.00 -1.34 -2.28
N LEU A 8 22.02 -1.86 -1.55
CA LEU A 8 20.69 -1.26 -1.42
C LEU A 8 20.58 -0.38 -0.17
N SER A 9 19.96 0.80 -0.31
CA SER A 9 19.40 1.60 0.79
C SER A 9 17.99 2.04 0.40
N LEU A 10 17.01 1.84 1.26
CA LEU A 10 15.60 2.20 1.07
C LEU A 10 15.31 3.49 1.83
N ASN A 11 15.28 4.60 1.11
CA ASN A 11 15.01 5.90 1.71
C ASN A 11 13.50 6.16 1.73
N ILE A 12 12.95 6.50 2.89
CA ILE A 12 11.54 6.90 3.01
C ILE A 12 11.47 8.41 2.94
N VAL A 13 10.88 8.94 1.86
CA VAL A 13 10.71 10.38 1.66
C VAL A 13 9.31 10.77 2.13
N CYS A 14 9.27 11.69 3.09
CA CYS A 14 8.04 12.24 3.64
C CYS A 14 7.96 13.72 3.25
N PRO A 15 7.35 14.07 2.09
CA PRO A 15 7.20 15.46 1.69
C PRO A 15 6.23 16.17 2.64
N PRO A 16 6.27 17.52 2.71
CA PRO A 16 5.32 18.28 3.53
C PRO A 16 3.86 17.93 3.23
N PRO A 17 2.93 18.11 4.20
CA PRO A 17 1.51 17.91 3.96
C PRO A 17 1.02 18.74 2.78
N GLY A 18 0.40 18.09 1.79
CA GLY A 18 -0.10 18.75 0.57
C GLY A 18 0.87 18.75 -0.61
N GLU A 19 2.14 18.34 -0.42
CA GLU A 19 3.18 18.37 -1.47
C GLU A 19 3.50 16.99 -2.07
N GLY A 20 2.68 15.97 -1.79
CA GLY A 20 2.84 14.62 -2.36
C GLY A 20 2.46 13.49 -1.41
N GLY A 21 2.70 12.25 -1.84
CA GLY A 21 2.60 11.05 -1.01
C GLY A 21 3.90 10.75 -0.27
N ILE A 22 3.84 9.93 0.77
CA ILE A 22 5.05 9.32 1.34
C ILE A 22 5.49 8.21 0.39
N GLU A 23 6.77 8.19 0.03
CA GLU A 23 7.30 7.28 -0.97
C GLU A 23 8.56 6.58 -0.47
N VAL A 24 8.81 5.37 -0.97
CA VAL A 24 10.09 4.67 -0.79
C VAL A 24 10.93 4.88 -2.06
N ARG A 25 12.16 5.36 -1.87
CA ARG A 25 13.17 5.59 -2.92
C ARG A 25 14.31 4.59 -2.77
N PRO A 26 14.42 3.59 -3.67
CA PRO A 26 15.55 2.68 -3.68
C PRO A 26 16.82 3.41 -4.16
N ILE A 27 17.82 3.47 -3.29
CA ILE A 27 19.15 3.99 -3.57
C ILE A 27 20.09 2.80 -3.78
N VAL A 28 20.56 2.62 -5.00
CA VAL A 28 21.41 1.49 -5.40
C VAL A 28 22.81 2.02 -5.73
N ASN A 29 23.81 1.54 -5.00
CA ASN A 29 25.19 2.03 -5.12
C ASN A 29 25.29 3.56 -5.00
N GLY A 30 24.48 4.16 -4.13
CA GLY A 30 24.44 5.61 -3.91
C GLY A 30 23.62 6.40 -4.94
N ARG A 31 22.90 5.74 -5.85
CA ARG A 31 22.13 6.38 -6.93
C ARG A 31 20.66 6.09 -6.80
N ASP A 32 19.82 7.09 -6.97
CA ASP A 32 18.36 6.95 -6.88
C ASP A 32 17.82 6.26 -8.14
N LEU A 33 17.37 5.02 -7.97
CA LEU A 33 16.91 4.17 -9.06
C LEU A 33 15.71 4.78 -9.80
N LEU A 34 14.76 5.37 -9.09
CA LEU A 34 13.55 5.94 -9.70
C LEU A 34 13.85 7.25 -10.42
N ALA A 35 14.83 8.02 -9.95
CA ALA A 35 15.30 9.22 -10.66
C ALA A 35 16.08 8.85 -11.94
N GLU A 36 16.87 7.79 -11.94
CA GLU A 36 17.63 7.34 -13.11
C GLU A 36 16.75 6.64 -14.16
N ALA A 37 15.65 6.01 -13.75
CA ALA A 37 14.71 5.35 -14.64
C ALA A 37 13.91 6.32 -15.53
N VAL A 38 14.03 7.64 -15.32
CA VAL A 38 13.26 8.66 -16.04
C VAL A 38 13.71 8.74 -17.51
N PRO A 39 12.82 8.47 -18.48
CA PRO A 39 13.17 8.60 -19.89
C PRO A 39 13.46 10.09 -20.25
N PRO A 40 14.38 10.35 -21.21
CA PRO A 40 14.94 11.68 -21.51
C PRO A 40 13.95 12.75 -22.04
N ARG A 41 12.63 12.53 -21.98
CA ARG A 41 11.61 13.46 -22.50
C ARG A 41 10.47 13.78 -21.53
N ARG A 42 10.47 13.30 -20.28
CA ARG A 42 9.44 13.67 -19.28
C ARG A 42 10.03 13.69 -17.87
N ASP A 43 10.11 14.88 -17.30
CA ASP A 43 10.60 15.12 -15.93
C ASP A 43 9.42 15.22 -14.94
N PRO A 44 9.44 14.52 -13.79
CA PRO A 44 9.82 13.13 -13.55
C PRO A 44 8.57 12.22 -13.52
N TRP A 45 8.66 11.01 -14.07
CA TRP A 45 7.49 10.14 -14.22
C TRP A 45 7.29 9.14 -13.08
N TYR A 46 8.32 8.72 -12.33
CA TYR A 46 8.17 7.70 -11.30
C TYR A 46 8.08 8.28 -9.88
N LEU A 47 6.89 8.21 -9.30
CA LEU A 47 6.64 8.44 -7.87
C LEU A 47 6.83 7.12 -7.12
N GLY A 48 7.61 7.09 -6.05
CA GLY A 48 7.80 5.86 -5.30
C GLY A 48 6.49 5.40 -4.65
N VAL A 49 6.27 4.09 -4.59
CA VAL A 49 5.12 3.55 -3.87
C VAL A 49 5.29 3.74 -2.36
N GLY A 50 4.18 3.84 -1.63
CA GLY A 50 4.21 4.12 -0.21
C GLY A 50 4.80 2.99 0.65
N PRO A 51 5.40 3.32 1.81
CA PRO A 51 6.08 2.37 2.68
C PRO A 51 5.16 1.26 3.20
N ARG A 52 3.86 1.53 3.39
CA ARG A 52 2.89 0.50 3.81
C ARG A 52 2.78 -0.66 2.81
N TYR A 53 2.84 -0.37 1.51
CA TYR A 53 2.77 -1.43 0.50
C TYR A 53 4.07 -2.24 0.47
N LEU A 54 5.23 -1.58 0.44
CA LEU A 54 6.52 -2.26 0.26
C LEU A 54 7.09 -2.89 1.53
N LEU A 55 6.83 -2.31 2.70
CA LEU A 55 7.59 -2.50 3.94
C LEU A 55 6.72 -2.93 5.13
N ASP A 56 5.43 -3.22 4.96
CA ASP A 56 4.68 -3.92 6.00
C ASP A 56 5.12 -5.39 6.10
N HIS A 57 4.63 -6.12 7.12
CA HIS A 57 5.17 -7.42 7.50
C HIS A 57 5.22 -8.44 6.37
N ASP A 58 4.26 -8.42 5.45
CA ASP A 58 4.20 -9.29 4.26
C ASP A 58 4.48 -8.51 2.97
N GLY A 59 5.25 -7.43 3.07
CA GLY A 59 5.59 -6.56 1.96
C GLY A 59 6.35 -7.30 0.85
N PRO A 60 6.11 -6.94 -0.43
CA PRO A 60 6.65 -7.63 -1.59
C PRO A 60 8.17 -7.43 -1.77
N LEU A 61 8.84 -6.58 -0.97
CA LEU A 61 10.31 -6.52 -0.98
C LEU A 61 10.97 -7.66 -0.19
N ARG A 62 10.22 -8.51 0.51
CA ARG A 62 10.82 -9.69 1.12
C ARG A 62 11.19 -10.70 0.04
N ALA A 63 12.46 -11.06 -0.04
CA ALA A 63 12.93 -12.08 -0.96
C ALA A 63 12.35 -13.47 -0.60
N ALA A 64 11.28 -13.84 -1.28
CA ALA A 64 10.67 -15.17 -1.19
C ALA A 64 11.45 -16.19 -2.04
N VAL A 65 11.19 -17.48 -1.78
CA VAL A 65 11.76 -18.59 -2.58
C VAL A 65 11.24 -18.53 -4.02
N THR A 66 9.98 -18.18 -4.20
CA THR A 66 9.36 -18.03 -5.52
C THR A 66 9.58 -16.61 -6.04
N PRO A 67 10.11 -16.44 -7.27
CA PRO A 67 10.17 -15.15 -7.93
C PRO A 67 8.78 -14.52 -8.01
N HIS A 68 8.69 -13.23 -7.69
CA HIS A 68 7.43 -12.50 -7.71
C HIS A 68 7.65 -11.06 -8.15
N GLU A 69 6.61 -10.48 -8.74
CA GLU A 69 6.64 -9.13 -9.26
C GLU A 69 6.32 -8.12 -8.15
N VAL A 70 6.99 -6.98 -8.17
CA VAL A 70 6.91 -5.92 -7.17
C VAL A 70 6.79 -4.58 -7.87
N ARG A 71 5.73 -3.82 -7.54
CA ARG A 71 5.60 -2.43 -7.99
C ARG A 71 6.48 -1.54 -7.13
N ILE A 72 7.41 -0.82 -7.74
CA ILE A 72 8.31 0.09 -7.01
C ILE A 72 8.03 1.56 -7.25
N GLY A 73 7.33 1.89 -8.33
CA GLY A 73 6.96 3.27 -8.64
C GLY A 73 5.68 3.34 -9.45
N TRP A 74 4.92 4.39 -9.21
CA TRP A 74 3.83 4.82 -10.06
C TRP A 74 4.36 5.69 -11.18
N SER A 75 3.88 5.43 -12.38
CA SER A 75 4.16 6.23 -13.54
C SER A 75 3.15 7.40 -13.58
N GLY A 76 3.61 8.62 -13.87
CA GLY A 76 2.78 9.81 -14.07
C GLY A 76 1.85 10.16 -12.89
N CYS A 77 0.54 10.11 -13.13
CA CYS A 77 -0.48 10.66 -12.22
C CYS A 77 -0.80 9.80 -10.98
N GLY A 78 -0.11 8.67 -10.78
CA GLY A 78 -0.37 7.78 -9.64
C GLY A 78 -1.53 6.79 -9.84
N VAL A 79 -2.10 6.72 -11.04
CA VAL A 79 -3.17 5.78 -11.41
C VAL A 79 -2.66 4.86 -12.51
N GLU A 80 -2.64 3.55 -12.24
CA GLU A 80 -2.02 2.56 -13.13
C GLU A 80 -2.64 2.57 -14.52
N GLU A 81 -3.96 2.61 -14.58
CA GLU A 81 -4.74 2.54 -15.81
C GLU A 81 -4.58 3.80 -16.67
N CYS A 82 -4.08 4.89 -16.08
CA CYS A 82 -3.89 6.15 -16.77
C CYS A 82 -2.44 6.36 -17.23
N CYS A 83 -1.46 6.04 -16.39
CA CYS A 83 -0.07 6.41 -16.63
C CYS A 83 0.93 5.26 -16.48
N GLY A 84 0.48 4.07 -16.03
CA GLY A 84 1.30 2.88 -15.82
C GLY A 84 1.90 2.77 -14.41
N ALA A 85 2.81 1.81 -14.26
CA ALA A 85 3.66 1.67 -13.08
C ALA A 85 4.95 0.91 -13.45
N LEU A 86 6.00 1.14 -12.66
CA LEU A 86 7.25 0.42 -12.75
C LEU A 86 7.23 -0.80 -11.84
N TYR A 87 7.40 -1.95 -12.47
CA TYR A 87 7.50 -3.26 -11.84
C TYR A 87 8.90 -3.85 -11.98
N MET A 88 9.26 -4.70 -11.03
CA MET A 88 10.45 -5.55 -11.08
C MET A 88 10.14 -6.93 -10.54
N THR A 89 10.84 -7.96 -11.01
CA THR A 89 10.82 -9.28 -10.39
C THR A 89 11.89 -9.34 -9.31
N VAL A 90 11.48 -9.70 -8.09
CA VAL A 90 12.39 -10.04 -6.98
C VAL A 90 12.52 -11.55 -6.92
N SER A 91 13.76 -12.03 -6.95
CA SER A 91 14.06 -13.46 -6.84
C SER A 91 15.30 -13.71 -5.99
N ARG A 92 15.43 -14.93 -5.47
CA ARG A 92 16.61 -15.37 -4.72
C ARG A 92 17.42 -16.33 -5.58
N ASP A 93 18.69 -16.00 -5.78
CA ASP A 93 19.66 -16.80 -6.53
C ASP A 93 20.85 -17.10 -5.61
N GLY A 94 20.82 -18.27 -4.96
CA GLY A 94 21.84 -18.68 -4.00
C GLY A 94 21.95 -17.73 -2.81
N ASP A 95 23.11 -17.08 -2.68
CA ASP A 95 23.43 -16.07 -1.66
C ASP A 95 23.12 -14.63 -2.10
N GLN A 96 22.44 -14.47 -3.24
CA GLN A 96 22.05 -13.19 -3.81
C GLN A 96 20.52 -13.02 -3.92
N VAL A 97 20.08 -11.78 -3.81
CA VAL A 97 18.74 -11.33 -4.22
C VAL A 97 18.91 -10.58 -5.52
N VAL A 98 18.11 -10.92 -6.52
CA VAL A 98 18.17 -10.35 -7.86
C VAL A 98 16.92 -9.53 -8.13
N TRP A 99 17.11 -8.28 -8.57
CA TRP A 99 16.07 -7.45 -9.16
C TRP A 99 16.28 -7.42 -10.67
N ALA A 100 15.30 -7.93 -11.42
CA ALA A 100 15.38 -8.07 -12.87
C ALA A 100 14.00 -7.97 -13.51
N GLN A 101 13.93 -8.23 -14.83
CA GLN A 101 12.68 -8.31 -15.59
C GLN A 101 11.78 -7.07 -15.39
N TRP A 102 12.41 -5.90 -15.48
CA TRP A 102 11.73 -4.62 -15.35
C TRP A 102 10.58 -4.50 -16.36
N ARG A 103 9.45 -3.97 -15.90
CA ARG A 103 8.27 -3.80 -16.74
C ARG A 103 7.58 -2.48 -16.44
N ASP A 104 7.30 -1.73 -17.49
CA ASP A 104 6.35 -0.62 -17.49
C ASP A 104 5.52 -0.73 -18.77
N LEU A 105 4.19 -0.73 -18.63
CA LEU A 105 3.26 -0.84 -19.76
C LEU A 105 3.29 0.40 -20.65
N GLU A 106 3.49 1.58 -20.09
CA GLU A 106 3.56 2.85 -20.82
C GLU A 106 4.97 3.15 -21.33
N ASN A 107 5.99 2.44 -20.81
CA ASN A 107 7.36 2.49 -21.28
C ASN A 107 7.91 1.07 -21.53
N PRO A 108 7.53 0.43 -22.65
CA PRO A 108 7.94 -0.95 -22.94
C PRO A 108 9.45 -1.11 -23.19
N ASN A 109 10.17 0.00 -23.37
CA ASN A 109 11.62 0.04 -23.56
C ASN A 109 12.38 0.42 -22.28
N VAL A 110 11.77 0.22 -21.10
CA VAL A 110 12.47 0.41 -19.83
C VAL A 110 13.71 -0.50 -19.79
N ASP A 111 14.89 0.12 -19.79
CA ASP A 111 16.18 -0.57 -19.84
C ASP A 111 16.96 -0.27 -18.57
N LEU A 112 16.55 -0.95 -17.50
CA LEU A 112 17.25 -0.92 -16.22
C LEU A 112 18.13 -2.17 -16.09
N PRO A 113 19.36 -2.04 -15.54
CA PRO A 113 20.24 -3.17 -15.38
C PRO A 113 19.64 -4.18 -14.39
N GLU A 114 20.03 -5.44 -14.55
CA GLU A 114 19.85 -6.42 -13.49
C GLU A 114 20.73 -6.04 -12.29
N LEU A 115 20.13 -6.04 -11.11
CA LEU A 115 20.80 -5.69 -9.85
C LEU A 115 20.90 -6.92 -8.97
N ARG A 116 22.07 -7.14 -8.36
CA ARG A 116 22.36 -8.31 -7.52
C ARG A 116 22.87 -7.88 -6.16
N PHE A 117 22.10 -8.16 -5.11
CA PHE A 117 22.43 -7.82 -3.74
C PHE A 117 22.86 -9.06 -2.97
N ALA A 118 23.84 -8.94 -2.07
CA ALA A 118 24.09 -10.00 -1.11
C ALA A 118 22.86 -10.16 -0.18
N VAL A 119 22.37 -11.38 0.00
CA VAL A 119 21.15 -11.67 0.80
C VAL A 119 21.19 -11.01 2.17
N GLY A 120 22.32 -11.13 2.89
CA GLY A 120 22.44 -10.58 4.24
C GLY A 120 22.33 -9.05 4.27
N GLN A 121 22.87 -8.36 3.25
CA GLN A 121 22.76 -6.91 3.14
C GLN A 121 21.33 -6.50 2.81
N TYR A 122 20.71 -7.19 1.85
CA TYR A 122 19.35 -6.93 1.40
C TYR A 122 18.33 -7.12 2.53
N GLU A 123 18.35 -8.28 3.21
CA GLU A 123 17.41 -8.58 4.29
C GLU A 123 17.60 -7.67 5.51
N THR A 124 18.83 -7.24 5.78
CA THR A 124 19.12 -6.25 6.84
C THR A 124 18.49 -4.91 6.50
N GLU A 125 18.66 -4.45 5.25
CA GLU A 125 18.12 -3.17 4.81
C GLU A 125 16.59 -3.16 4.77
N VAL A 126 15.96 -4.19 4.20
CA VAL A 126 14.50 -4.33 4.18
C VAL A 126 13.94 -4.32 5.61
N ARG A 127 14.58 -5.04 6.54
CA ARG A 127 14.16 -5.05 7.95
C ARG A 127 14.35 -3.71 8.64
N ARG A 128 15.47 -3.00 8.38
CA ARG A 128 15.70 -1.65 8.90
C ARG A 128 14.62 -0.70 8.41
N ALA A 129 14.30 -0.73 7.11
CA ALA A 129 13.27 0.12 6.51
C ALA A 129 11.86 -0.23 7.03
N GLU A 130 11.55 -1.51 7.23
CA GLU A 130 10.32 -1.96 7.88
C GLU A 130 10.19 -1.46 9.33
N GLN A 131 11.30 -1.35 10.06
CA GLN A 131 11.31 -0.87 11.45
C GLN A 131 11.29 0.66 11.55
N ASP A 132 11.69 1.37 10.50
CA ASP A 132 11.62 2.82 10.45
C ASP A 132 10.16 3.27 10.31
N ARG A 133 9.64 3.81 11.41
CA ARG A 133 8.29 4.38 11.51
C ARG A 133 8.32 5.88 11.81
N SER A 134 9.48 6.52 11.67
CA SER A 134 9.66 7.95 11.94
C SER A 134 8.86 8.86 11.00
N TRP A 135 8.42 8.32 9.86
CA TRP A 135 7.58 8.96 8.87
C TRP A 135 6.08 8.92 9.23
N GLU A 136 5.65 8.09 10.18
CA GLU A 136 4.25 7.98 10.57
C GLU A 136 3.82 9.20 11.38
N TRP A 137 2.63 9.71 11.06
CA TRP A 137 1.91 10.69 11.89
C TRP A 137 0.87 9.94 12.75
N PRO A 138 0.33 10.55 13.83
CA PRO A 138 -0.50 9.85 14.81
C PRO A 138 -1.63 9.01 14.19
N SER A 139 -2.37 9.57 13.24
CA SER A 139 -3.50 8.89 12.58
C SER A 139 -3.05 7.78 11.65
N GLY A 140 -1.89 7.92 11.02
CA GLY A 140 -1.23 6.84 10.28
C GLY A 140 -0.87 5.67 11.19
N THR A 141 -0.33 5.95 12.38
CA THR A 141 -0.05 4.92 13.39
C THR A 141 -1.33 4.25 13.90
N VAL A 142 -2.40 5.00 14.20
CA VAL A 142 -3.70 4.41 14.61
C VAL A 142 -4.24 3.51 13.50
N ALA A 143 -4.26 3.97 12.24
CA ALA A 143 -4.74 3.20 11.11
C ALA A 143 -4.00 1.86 10.96
N ARG A 144 -2.67 1.88 11.02
CA ARG A 144 -1.85 0.66 10.94
C ARG A 144 -2.10 -0.29 12.10
N LEU A 145 -2.13 0.21 13.34
CA LEU A 145 -2.35 -0.62 14.52
C LEU A 145 -3.76 -1.25 14.50
N LEU A 146 -4.76 -0.47 14.13
CA LEU A 146 -6.15 -0.93 13.99
C LEU A 146 -6.25 -2.00 12.88
N GLU A 147 -5.65 -1.76 11.71
CA GLU A 147 -5.66 -2.74 10.62
C GLU A 147 -4.99 -4.05 11.04
N ALA A 148 -3.83 -3.98 11.69
CA ALA A 148 -3.14 -5.16 12.19
C ALA A 148 -3.96 -5.90 13.26
N GLY A 149 -4.66 -5.18 14.13
CA GLY A 149 -5.60 -5.76 15.11
C GLY A 149 -6.77 -6.48 14.45
N LEU A 150 -7.43 -5.83 13.50
CA LEU A 150 -8.57 -6.39 12.77
C LEU A 150 -8.18 -7.57 11.88
N ARG A 151 -7.01 -7.55 11.22
CA ARG A 151 -6.52 -8.67 10.39
C ARG A 151 -6.15 -9.91 11.20
N ARG A 152 -5.76 -9.76 12.48
CA ARG A 152 -5.52 -10.90 13.38
C ARG A 152 -6.79 -11.62 13.83
N ARG A 153 -7.97 -11.03 13.59
CA ARG A 153 -9.26 -11.66 13.89
C ARG A 153 -9.82 -12.26 12.62
N GLU A 154 -9.85 -13.59 12.55
CA GLU A 154 -10.28 -14.30 11.35
C GLU A 154 -11.81 -14.36 11.21
N ASP A 155 -12.57 -14.16 12.29
CA ASP A 155 -14.00 -14.50 12.38
C ASP A 155 -14.96 -13.30 12.45
N TRP A 156 -14.47 -12.10 12.80
CA TRP A 156 -15.34 -10.96 13.10
C TRP A 156 -16.15 -10.43 11.90
N LEU A 157 -15.69 -10.68 10.66
CA LEU A 157 -16.40 -10.31 9.43
C LEU A 157 -17.10 -11.48 8.73
N VAL A 158 -16.76 -12.72 9.07
CA VAL A 158 -17.31 -13.93 8.40
C VAL A 158 -18.83 -13.95 8.51
N ARG A 159 -19.34 -13.65 9.70
CA ARG A 159 -20.78 -13.57 9.98
C ARG A 159 -21.51 -12.55 9.09
N TRP A 160 -20.81 -11.53 8.62
CA TRP A 160 -21.38 -10.41 7.86
C TRP A 160 -21.10 -10.52 6.36
N GLU A 161 -20.44 -11.60 5.93
CA GLU A 161 -19.98 -11.82 4.54
C GLU A 161 -19.17 -10.64 4.02
N CYS A 162 -18.33 -10.06 4.89
CA CYS A 162 -17.48 -8.93 4.57
C CYS A 162 -16.00 -9.31 4.63
N GLU A 163 -15.17 -8.50 3.99
CA GLU A 163 -13.71 -8.56 4.15
C GLU A 163 -13.16 -7.16 4.42
N LEU A 164 -12.10 -7.09 5.23
CA LEU A 164 -11.39 -5.85 5.47
C LEU A 164 -10.53 -5.53 4.25
N GLU A 165 -10.93 -4.50 3.52
CA GLU A 165 -10.20 -4.04 2.35
C GLU A 165 -8.96 -3.28 2.80
N ALA A 166 -9.13 -2.24 3.63
CA ALA A 166 -8.01 -1.46 4.17
C ALA A 166 -8.44 -0.52 5.30
N VAL A 167 -7.46 -0.02 6.06
CA VAL A 167 -7.62 1.14 6.93
C VAL A 167 -6.72 2.26 6.43
N TRP A 168 -7.30 3.40 6.05
CA TRP A 168 -6.60 4.52 5.45
C TRP A 168 -6.51 5.71 6.40
N ALA A 169 -5.37 6.40 6.36
CA ALA A 169 -5.20 7.69 7.00
C ALA A 169 -4.71 8.68 5.94
N SER A 170 -5.35 9.85 5.87
CA SER A 170 -4.90 10.93 5.01
C SER A 170 -4.04 11.91 5.81
N ARG A 171 -2.99 12.46 5.19
CA ARG A 171 -2.23 13.58 5.75
C ARG A 171 -2.98 14.91 5.62
N GLN A 172 -3.96 14.99 4.72
CA GLN A 172 -4.81 16.17 4.54
C GLN A 172 -5.95 16.21 5.56
N GLU A 173 -6.35 15.05 6.09
CA GLU A 173 -7.39 14.93 7.11
C GLU A 173 -6.82 14.20 8.35
N PRO A 174 -5.88 14.83 9.08
CA PRO A 174 -5.19 14.18 10.19
C PRO A 174 -6.11 13.88 11.38
N ASP A 175 -7.32 14.42 11.43
CA ASP A 175 -8.28 14.21 12.51
C ASP A 175 -9.16 12.96 12.34
N ARG A 176 -8.95 12.17 11.27
CA ARG A 176 -9.74 10.98 10.98
C ARG A 176 -8.96 9.87 10.30
N ILE A 177 -9.50 8.66 10.39
CA ILE A 177 -9.12 7.51 9.57
C ILE A 177 -10.37 6.94 8.90
N GLN A 178 -10.15 6.18 7.83
CA GLN A 178 -11.20 5.52 7.08
C GLN A 178 -11.02 4.01 7.17
N VAL A 179 -12.09 3.29 7.49
CA VAL A 179 -12.11 1.82 7.41
C VAL A 179 -12.96 1.42 6.22
N LEU A 180 -12.38 0.65 5.32
CA LEU A 180 -13.02 0.14 4.11
C LEU A 180 -13.29 -1.35 4.24
N LEU A 181 -14.54 -1.74 4.04
CA LEU A 181 -14.96 -3.13 3.98
C LEU A 181 -15.55 -3.43 2.61
N ARG A 182 -15.23 -4.59 2.06
CA ARG A 182 -15.86 -5.09 0.83
C ARG A 182 -16.91 -6.13 1.17
N HIS A 183 -17.99 -6.15 0.40
CA HIS A 183 -19.07 -7.12 0.50
C HIS A 183 -19.58 -7.50 -0.90
N PRO A 184 -19.82 -8.79 -1.19
CA PRO A 184 -19.45 -9.96 -0.39
C PRO A 184 -17.93 -10.20 -0.32
N ALA A 185 -17.47 -10.89 0.73
CA ALA A 185 -16.08 -11.32 0.87
C ALA A 185 -15.62 -12.26 -0.26
N GLY A 186 -14.32 -12.22 -0.60
CA GLY A 186 -13.69 -13.18 -1.51
C GLY A 186 -14.13 -13.09 -2.98
N ARG A 187 -14.81 -12.01 -3.39
CA ARG A 187 -15.18 -11.81 -4.79
C ARG A 187 -14.05 -11.11 -5.55
N ALA A 188 -13.33 -11.88 -6.36
CA ALA A 188 -12.38 -11.37 -7.34
C ALA A 188 -13.03 -10.97 -8.68
N ASP A 189 -14.25 -11.48 -8.94
CA ASP A 189 -14.99 -11.19 -10.18
C ASP A 189 -15.77 -9.89 -10.04
N THR A 190 -15.34 -8.86 -10.78
CA THR A 190 -15.94 -7.52 -10.80
C THR A 190 -17.26 -7.45 -11.55
N GLU A 191 -17.62 -8.49 -12.34
CA GLU A 191 -18.89 -8.56 -13.06
C GLU A 191 -20.07 -8.95 -12.15
N LEU A 192 -19.77 -9.55 -10.99
CA LEU A 192 -20.77 -9.86 -9.98
C LEU A 192 -21.02 -8.66 -9.06
N PRO A 193 -22.24 -8.52 -8.49
CA PRO A 193 -22.55 -7.39 -7.62
C PRO A 193 -21.61 -7.32 -6.41
N TRP A 194 -21.04 -6.15 -6.14
CA TRP A 194 -20.21 -5.89 -4.96
C TRP A 194 -20.41 -4.46 -4.45
N LEU A 195 -20.06 -4.26 -3.19
CA LEU A 195 -20.17 -3.00 -2.44
C LEU A 195 -18.90 -2.74 -1.63
N GLN A 196 -18.55 -1.47 -1.52
CA GLN A 196 -17.58 -0.96 -0.57
C GLN A 196 -18.30 -0.13 0.49
N PHE A 197 -18.19 -0.58 1.73
CA PHE A 197 -18.61 0.15 2.90
C PHE A 197 -17.45 0.95 3.45
N GLY A 198 -17.70 2.22 3.77
CA GLY A 198 -16.72 3.08 4.41
C GLY A 198 -17.20 3.64 5.73
N MET A 199 -16.28 3.74 6.68
CA MET A 199 -16.51 4.35 7.98
C MET A 199 -15.45 5.41 8.24
N ASN A 200 -15.88 6.64 8.49
CA ASN A 200 -15.02 7.72 8.99
C ASN A 200 -14.94 7.63 10.51
N LEU A 201 -13.74 7.37 11.04
CA LEU A 201 -13.50 7.28 12.47
C LEU A 201 -12.68 8.48 12.94
N PRO A 202 -13.16 9.27 13.92
CA PRO A 202 -12.40 10.40 14.43
C PRO A 202 -11.17 9.93 15.22
N ILE A 203 -10.08 10.68 15.10
CA ILE A 203 -8.83 10.48 15.84
C ILE A 203 -8.67 11.60 16.87
N THR A 204 -8.30 11.22 18.09
CA THR A 204 -8.00 12.12 19.20
C THR A 204 -6.49 12.29 19.37
N THR A 205 -6.09 13.07 20.37
CA THR A 205 -4.68 13.23 20.76
C THR A 205 -4.18 12.14 21.72
N ASP A 206 -5.00 11.14 22.02
CA ASP A 206 -4.61 10.05 22.94
C ASP A 206 -3.50 9.18 22.31
N ALA A 207 -2.88 8.31 23.11
CA ALA A 207 -1.89 7.36 22.62
C ALA A 207 -2.46 6.52 21.45
N PRO A 208 -1.75 6.42 20.30
CA PRO A 208 -2.26 5.69 19.14
C PRO A 208 -2.64 4.22 19.40
N SER A 209 -1.93 3.53 20.29
CA SER A 209 -2.24 2.16 20.73
C SER A 209 -3.62 2.08 21.36
N ASP A 210 -3.89 2.94 22.33
CA ASP A 210 -5.12 2.91 23.12
C ASP A 210 -6.32 3.30 22.25
N GLN A 211 -6.12 4.23 21.30
CA GLN A 211 -7.12 4.56 20.30
C GLN A 211 -7.43 3.36 19.40
N ALA A 212 -6.41 2.70 18.86
CA ALA A 212 -6.58 1.53 17.99
C ALA A 212 -7.34 0.41 18.72
N GLU A 213 -6.99 0.10 19.96
CA GLU A 213 -7.67 -0.93 20.77
C GLU A 213 -9.15 -0.59 21.01
N ARG A 214 -9.47 0.67 21.34
CA ARG A 214 -10.86 1.12 21.52
C ARG A 214 -11.66 1.06 20.23
N LEU A 215 -11.07 1.47 19.11
CA LEU A 215 -11.71 1.42 17.80
C LEU A 215 -11.93 -0.03 17.35
N GLU A 216 -10.96 -0.92 17.58
CA GLU A 216 -11.09 -2.35 17.31
C GLU A 216 -12.24 -2.97 18.11
N ALA A 217 -12.29 -2.71 19.42
CA ALA A 217 -13.36 -3.20 20.29
C ALA A 217 -14.74 -2.70 19.83
N ARG A 218 -14.83 -1.43 19.41
CA ARG A 218 -16.08 -0.85 18.89
C ARG A 218 -16.52 -1.54 17.59
N LEU A 219 -15.62 -1.66 16.61
CA LEU A 219 -15.93 -2.25 15.30
C LEU A 219 -16.31 -3.73 15.38
N THR A 220 -15.73 -4.46 16.33
CA THR A 220 -15.95 -5.91 16.49
C THR A 220 -17.13 -6.27 17.39
N SER A 221 -17.78 -5.29 18.02
CA SER A 221 -18.91 -5.50 18.94
C SER A 221 -20.25 -5.85 18.26
N GLY A 222 -20.35 -5.69 16.93
CA GLY A 222 -21.61 -5.84 16.19
C GLY A 222 -21.42 -5.91 14.67
N ASP A 223 -22.48 -5.64 13.91
CA ASP A 223 -22.40 -5.51 12.45
C ASP A 223 -21.72 -4.17 12.10
N PRO A 224 -20.50 -4.18 11.52
CA PRO A 224 -19.81 -2.94 11.20
C PRO A 224 -20.51 -2.15 10.10
N ARG A 225 -21.36 -2.79 9.28
CA ARG A 225 -22.13 -2.11 8.23
C ARG A 225 -23.24 -1.22 8.79
N ALA A 226 -23.70 -1.49 10.01
CA ALA A 226 -24.77 -0.70 10.64
C ALA A 226 -24.37 0.76 10.88
N THR A 227 -23.07 1.04 10.93
CA THR A 227 -22.50 2.40 11.08
C THR A 227 -21.71 2.86 9.85
N ALA A 228 -21.75 2.10 8.75
CA ALA A 228 -21.01 2.40 7.53
C ALA A 228 -21.90 3.04 6.47
N GLU A 229 -21.28 3.81 5.59
CA GLU A 229 -21.89 4.35 4.38
C GLU A 229 -21.44 3.52 3.17
N VAL A 230 -22.26 3.47 2.12
CA VAL A 230 -21.87 2.88 0.85
C VAL A 230 -21.07 3.92 0.06
N TRP A 231 -19.77 3.67 -0.14
CA TRP A 231 -18.85 4.58 -0.84
C TRP A 231 -18.54 4.15 -2.27
N GLY A 232 -18.79 2.89 -2.61
CA GLY A 232 -18.55 2.35 -3.94
C GLY A 232 -19.17 0.98 -4.14
N GLY A 233 -19.04 0.46 -5.34
CA GLY A 233 -19.57 -0.85 -5.71
C GLY A 233 -19.87 -0.95 -7.20
N SER A 234 -20.43 -2.10 -7.59
CA SER A 234 -20.99 -2.30 -8.92
C SER A 234 -22.33 -1.55 -9.06
N HIS A 235 -22.71 -1.19 -10.29
CA HIS A 235 -24.03 -0.59 -10.61
C HIS A 235 -25.23 -1.49 -10.25
N HIS A 236 -24.99 -2.78 -9.98
CA HIS A 236 -25.99 -3.74 -9.49
C HIS A 236 -26.07 -3.82 -7.96
N ALA A 237 -25.49 -2.86 -7.24
CA ALA A 237 -25.50 -2.74 -5.78
C ALA A 237 -26.89 -2.91 -5.13
N GLU A 238 -27.95 -2.44 -5.81
CA GLU A 238 -29.34 -2.58 -5.33
C GLU A 238 -29.76 -4.05 -5.14
N GLN A 239 -29.18 -4.97 -5.91
CA GLN A 239 -29.43 -6.41 -5.78
C GLN A 239 -28.90 -6.98 -4.45
N LEU A 240 -27.97 -6.27 -3.80
CA LEU A 240 -27.44 -6.60 -2.47
C LEU A 240 -28.24 -5.93 -1.33
N GLY A 241 -29.32 -5.19 -1.66
CA GLY A 241 -30.22 -4.57 -0.68
C GLY A 241 -29.77 -3.20 -0.18
N TYR A 242 -28.85 -2.53 -0.88
CA TYR A 242 -28.33 -1.21 -0.49
C TYR A 242 -28.64 -0.13 -1.53
N PRO A 243 -28.81 1.14 -1.10
CA PRO A 243 -29.14 2.24 -2.00
C PRO A 243 -27.98 2.59 -2.93
N TRP A 244 -28.32 2.99 -4.15
CA TRP A 244 -27.43 3.54 -5.17
C TRP A 244 -28.00 4.89 -5.65
N PRO A 245 -27.20 5.95 -5.92
CA PRO A 245 -25.73 6.00 -5.99
C PRO A 245 -25.04 6.00 -4.62
N PRO A 246 -23.73 5.67 -4.56
CA PRO A 246 -22.95 5.75 -3.33
C PRO A 246 -22.77 7.19 -2.85
N VAL A 247 -22.53 7.35 -1.56
CA VAL A 247 -22.12 8.63 -0.95
C VAL A 247 -20.60 8.72 -1.03
N TYR A 248 -20.07 9.67 -1.79
CA TYR A 248 -18.63 9.88 -1.85
C TYR A 248 -18.19 10.81 -0.71
N PRO A 249 -17.31 10.38 0.21
CA PRO A 249 -16.92 11.21 1.35
C PRO A 249 -16.17 12.49 0.94
N TRP A 250 -15.57 12.52 -0.25
CA TRP A 250 -14.87 13.68 -0.84
C TRP A 250 -15.78 14.66 -1.59
N SER A 251 -17.09 14.39 -1.64
CA SER A 251 -18.07 15.25 -2.32
C SER A 251 -18.74 16.29 -1.40
N LYS A 252 -18.35 16.34 -0.12
CA LYS A 252 -18.86 17.26 0.90
C LYS A 252 -17.79 18.24 1.37
#